data_AF-A0A0B5EVB4-F1
#
_entry.id   AF-A0A0B5EVB4-F1
#
_cell.length_a   1.000
_cell.length_b   1.000
_cell.length_c   1.000
_cell.angle_alpha   90.00
_cell.angle_beta   90.00
_cell.angle_gamma   90.00
#
_symmetry.space_group_name_H-M   'P 1'
#
loop_
_entity.id
_entity.type
_entity.pdbx_description
1 polymer ?
#
loop_
_entity_poly.entity_id
_entity_poly.type
_entity_poly.pdbx_seq_one_letter_code
_entity_poly.pdbx_strand_id
1 'polypeptide(L)' 'MALPVGSYAVDTRTGQLGRVMGHEGPYVQLRPLGGGREWDCAPEAVRGVTLAEHDRPRAGEDGAPVG' A
#
# COMPACT_ATOMS: atom_id res chain seq x y z
N MET A 1 6.89 13.62 -1.13
CA MET A 1 5.76 13.42 -0.19
C MET A 1 5.94 12.05 0.45
N ALA A 2 5.95 11.99 1.78
CA ALA A 2 6.05 10.72 2.50
C ALA A 2 4.66 10.10 2.65
N LEU A 3 4.56 8.76 2.65
CA LEU A 3 3.27 8.09 2.77
C LEU A 3 2.68 8.28 4.18
N PRO A 4 1.35 8.47 4.32
CA PRO A 4 0.76 8.61 5.64
C PRO A 4 0.87 7.32 6.46
N VAL A 5 1.15 7.45 7.76
CA VAL A 5 1.08 6.32 8.71
C VAL A 5 -0.30 5.67 8.65
N GLY A 6 -0.30 4.35 8.65
CA GLY A 6 -1.50 3.53 8.50
C GLY A 6 -1.84 3.14 7.06
N SER A 7 -1.23 3.79 6.07
CA SER A 7 -1.40 3.45 4.63
C SER A 7 -0.66 2.16 4.28
N TYR A 8 -1.02 1.58 3.14
CA TYR A 8 -0.32 0.42 2.58
C TYR A 8 0.71 0.84 1.54
N ALA A 9 1.84 0.15 1.53
CA ALA A 9 2.94 0.42 0.63
C ALA A 9 3.67 -0.87 0.27
N VAL A 10 4.21 -0.91 -0.95
CA VAL A 10 5.08 -2.00 -1.41
C VAL A 10 6.52 -1.52 -1.39
N ASP A 11 7.39 -2.33 -0.79
CA ASP A 11 8.83 -2.25 -0.99
C ASP A 11 9.15 -2.79 -2.38
N THR A 12 9.52 -1.93 -3.33
CA THR A 12 9.79 -2.32 -4.71
C THR A 12 11.09 -3.11 -4.89
N ARG A 13 11.96 -3.15 -3.87
CA ARG A 13 13.20 -3.94 -3.91
C ARG A 13 12.91 -5.43 -3.70
N THR A 14 11.92 -5.74 -2.87
CA THR A 14 11.58 -7.13 -2.48
C THR A 14 10.20 -7.56 -2.96
N GLY A 15 9.35 -6.62 -3.39
CA GLY A 15 7.95 -6.85 -3.72
C GLY A 15 7.05 -7.04 -2.49
N GLN A 16 7.54 -6.78 -1.28
CA GLN A 16 6.79 -7.03 -0.05
C GLN A 16 5.80 -5.90 0.25
N LEU A 17 4.55 -6.27 0.52
CA LEU A 17 3.50 -5.35 0.97
C LEU A 17 3.56 -5.18 2.50
N GLY A 18 3.54 -3.94 2.95
CA GLY A 18 3.48 -3.59 4.37
C GLY A 18 2.58 -2.40 4.66
N ARG A 19 2.23 -2.24 5.93
CA ARG A 19 1.58 -1.05 6.46
C ARG A 19 2.64 -0.07 6.93
N VAL A 20 2.50 1.20 6.58
CA VAL A 20 3.36 2.28 7.07
C VAL A 20 3.11 2.47 8.56
N MET A 21 4.13 2.22 9.38
CA MET A 21 4.07 2.40 10.83
C MET A 21 4.62 3.76 11.26
N GLY A 22 5.53 4.33 10.48
CA GLY A 22 6.21 5.57 10.83
C GLY A 22 7.30 5.93 9.83
N HIS A 23 8.04 6.98 10.16
CA HIS A 23 9.23 7.41 9.45
C HIS A 23 10.38 7.50 10.45
N GLU A 24 11.48 6.78 10.18
CA GLU A 24 12.66 6.76 11.02
C GLU A 24 13.85 7.32 10.22
N GLY A 25 14.28 8.53 10.58
CA GLY A 25 15.26 9.27 9.80
C GLY A 25 14.81 9.43 8.34
N PRO A 26 15.62 9.04 7.34
CA PRO A 26 15.22 9.11 5.94
C PRO A 26 14.32 7.96 5.48
N TYR A 27 14.06 6.96 6.33
CA TYR A 27 13.38 5.72 5.93
C TYR A 27 11.90 5.70 6.33
N VAL A 28 11.12 4.93 5.57
CA VAL A 28 9.73 4.57 5.89
C VAL A 28 9.75 3.23 6.59
N GLN A 29 9.13 3.14 7.77
CA GLN A 29 9.06 1.89 8.51
C GLN A 29 7.79 1.13 8.13
N LEU A 30 7.95 -0.09 7.61
CA LEU A 30 6.87 -0.95 7.15
C LEU A 30 6.71 -2.16 8.06
N ARG A 31 5.47 -2.62 8.21
CA ARG A 31 5.15 -3.86 8.93
C ARG A 31 4.33 -4.83 8.08
N PRO A 32 4.59 -6.15 8.13
CA PRO A 32 3.84 -7.10 7.32
C PRO A 32 2.40 -7.21 7.83
N LEU A 33 1.44 -7.44 6.93
CA LEU A 33 0.01 -7.55 7.28
C LEU A 33 -0.32 -8.79 8.13
N GLY A 34 0.41 -9.89 7.93
CA GLY A 34 0.27 -11.11 8.72
C GLY A 34 0.96 -11.08 10.08
N GLY A 35 1.52 -9.92 10.48
CA GLY A 35 2.44 -9.84 11.60
C GLY A 35 3.87 -10.21 11.22
N GLY A 36 4.82 -9.93 12.12
CA GLY A 36 6.26 -10.07 11.87
C GLY A 36 7.03 -8.81 12.21
N ARG A 37 8.33 -8.83 11.91
CA ARG A 37 9.28 -7.76 12.23
C ARG A 37 9.08 -6.58 11.28
N GLU A 38 9.08 -5.37 11.85
CA GLU A 38 9.14 -4.12 11.09
C GLU A 38 10.47 -4.01 10.33
N TRP A 39 10.43 -3.37 9.17
CA TRP A 39 11.63 -3.12 8.36
C TRP A 39 11.64 -1.71 7.79
N ASP A 40 12.85 -1.20 7.59
CA ASP A 40 13.10 0.11 7.05
C ASP A 40 13.19 0.04 5.52
N CYS A 41 12.41 0.89 4.85
CA CYS A 41 12.37 0.96 3.40
C CYS A 41 12.77 2.37 2.94
N ALA A 42 13.62 2.45 1.92
CA ALA A 42 14.03 3.72 1.34
C ALA A 42 12.83 4.41 0.68
N PRO A 43 12.65 5.73 0.82
CA PRO A 43 11.49 6.44 0.30
C PRO A 43 11.39 6.36 -1.23
N GLU A 44 12.52 6.17 -1.93
CA GLU A 44 12.58 5.91 -3.37
C GLU A 44 12.12 4.50 -3.78
N ALA A 45 12.21 3.54 -2.86
CA ALA A 45 11.79 2.15 -3.04
C ALA A 45 10.39 1.87 -2.47
N VAL A 46 9.71 2.90 -1.98
CA VAL A 46 8.37 2.80 -1.40
C VAL A 46 7.34 3.28 -2.42
N ARG A 47 6.49 2.36 -2.87
CA ARG A 47 5.32 2.71 -3.71
C ARG A 47 4.04 2.59 -2.89
N GLY A 48 3.34 3.71 -2.74
CA GLY A 48 2.03 3.73 -2.08
C GLY A 48 1.01 2.90 -2.85
N VAL A 49 0.23 2.11 -2.12
CA VAL A 49 -0.92 1.38 -2.66
C VAL A 49 -2.17 2.13 -2.22
N THR A 50 -2.85 2.76 -3.18
CA THR A 50 -4.17 3.35 -2.93
C THR A 50 -5.19 2.25 -2.65
N LEU A 51 -6.15 2.50 -1.76
CA LEU A 51 -7.26 1.58 -1.48
C LEU A 51 -7.99 1.11 -2.76
N ALA A 52 -8.05 1.94 -3.80
CA ALA A 52 -8.60 1.58 -5.11
C ALA A 52 -7.88 0.43 -5.85
N GLU A 53 -6.63 0.12 -5.46
CA GLU A 53 -5.88 -1.02 -6.03
C GLU A 53 -6.15 -2.32 -5.25
N HIS A 54 -6.63 -2.21 -4.00
CA HIS A 54 -7.01 -3.36 -3.17
C HIS A 54 -8.52 -3.62 -3.19
N ASP A 55 -9.31 -2.60 -3.49
CA ASP A 55 -10.74 -2.68 -3.77
C ASP A 55 -10.95 -2.67 -5.29
N ARG A 56 -10.88 -3.85 -5.91
CA ARG A 56 -11.69 -4.05 -7.13
C ARG A 56 -13.08 -4.44 -6.66
N PRO A 57 -14.10 -3.58 -6.74
CA PRO A 57 -15.42 -4.12 -7.02
C PRO A 57 -15.32 -4.76 -8.41
N ARG A 58 -15.80 -6.00 -8.57
CA ARG A 58 -16.36 -6.39 -9.87
C ARG A 58 -17.52 -5.42 -10.10
N ALA A 59 -17.25 -4.27 -10.72
CA ALA A 59 -18.31 -3.49 -11.32
C ALA A 59 -18.87 -4.37 -12.43
N GLY A 60 -20.06 -4.92 -12.18
CA GLY A 60 -20.83 -5.57 -13.21
C GLY A 60 -21.11 -4.54 -14.28
N GLU A 61 -20.59 -4.80 -15.47
CA GLU A 61 -21.11 -4.19 -16.69
C GLU A 61 -22.39 -4.95 -17.02
N ASP A 62 -23.54 -4.37 -16.68
CA ASP A 62 -24.73 -4.51 -17.51
C ASP A 62 -25.60 -3.27 -17.32
N GLY A 63 -25.30 -2.26 -18.13
CA GLY A 63 -26.23 -1.18 -18.39
C GLY A 63 -27.28 -1.68 -19.37
N ALA A 64 -28.42 -2.14 -18.87
CA ALA A 64 -29.62 -2.24 -19.69
C ALA A 64 -30.33 -0.87 -19.68
N PRO A 65 -30.48 -0.17 -20.83
CA PRO A 65 -31.29 1.03 -20.88
C PRO A 65 -32.76 0.67 -20.66
N VAL A 66 -33.41 1.45 -19.80
CA VAL A 66 -34.86 1.44 -19.57
C VAL A 66 -35.60 1.69 -20.89
N GLY A 67 -36.56 0.82 -21.17
CA GLY A 67 -37.58 0.95 -22.20
C GLY A 67 -38.89 0.45 -21.64
#